data_AF-A0A2N2KXZ1-F1
#
_entry.id   AF-A0A2N2KXZ1-F1
#
_cell.length_a   1.000
_cell.length_b   1.000
_cell.length_c   1.000
_cell.angle_alpha   90.00
_cell.angle_beta   90.00
_cell.angle_gamma   90.00
#
_symmetry.space_group_name_H-M   'P 1'
#
loop_
_entity.id
_entity.type
_entity.pdbx_description
1 polymer ?
#
loop_
_entity_poly.entity_id
_entity_poly.type
_entity_poly.pdbx_seq_one_letter_code
_entity_poly.pdbx_strand_id
1 'polypeptide(L)'
;MRRLVIVGVIGLILLISACGKNKTENPAPVDTVVENSIGVWSVQDIRSVAQNLVRDMLAENWLSRYQEENLRKPVLMIAGIQNLTDEHIAVENLEREISRELLRSGQVRFTALREDRPIQEVTEEDAEADIEPAAADYAIKGIIQRVGNTSDNVRSKLYQTEITLVEMMSGTAVHRGSYTLQIQVNRIQEN
;
A
#
# COMPACT_ATOMS: atom_id res chain seq x y z
N MET A 1 7.54 -42.54 -47.73
CA MET A 1 6.79 -42.80 -46.48
C MET A 1 7.60 -42.59 -45.21
N ARG A 2 8.84 -43.11 -45.05
CA ARG A 2 9.70 -42.83 -43.86
C ARG A 2 9.96 -41.35 -43.58
N ARG A 3 10.12 -40.51 -44.60
CA ARG A 3 10.36 -39.05 -44.44
C ARG A 3 9.12 -38.27 -43.97
N LEU A 4 7.91 -38.74 -44.30
CA LEU A 4 6.65 -38.11 -43.85
C LEU A 4 6.36 -38.40 -42.37
N VAL A 5 6.74 -39.59 -41.89
CA VAL A 5 6.64 -39.95 -40.46
C VAL A 5 7.59 -39.09 -39.62
N ILE A 6 8.80 -38.81 -40.11
CA ILE A 6 9.78 -37.98 -39.38
C ILE A 6 9.31 -36.53 -39.26
N VAL A 7 8.70 -35.96 -40.31
CA VAL A 7 8.14 -34.61 -40.27
C VAL A 7 6.91 -34.53 -39.34
N GLY A 8 6.07 -35.59 -39.33
CA GLY A 8 4.93 -35.67 -38.42
C GLY A 8 5.32 -35.74 -36.94
N VAL A 9 6.41 -36.44 -36.61
CA VAL A 9 6.91 -36.56 -35.23
C VAL A 9 7.55 -35.25 -34.74
N ILE A 10 8.23 -34.50 -35.62
CA ILE A 10 8.82 -33.19 -35.27
C ILE A 10 7.73 -32.13 -35.04
N GLY A 11 6.63 -32.17 -35.80
CA GLY A 11 5.50 -31.26 -35.61
C GLY A 11 4.75 -31.45 -34.28
N LEU A 12 4.70 -32.69 -33.77
CA LEU A 12 4.01 -33.00 -32.51
C LEU A 12 4.80 -32.55 -31.26
N ILE A 13 6.12 -32.42 -31.36
CA ILE A 13 6.99 -31.94 -30.26
C ILE A 13 6.89 -30.42 -30.06
N LEU A 14 6.44 -29.67 -31.08
CA LEU A 14 6.26 -28.21 -30.99
C LEU A 14 4.95 -27.79 -30.29
N LEU A 15 4.00 -28.70 -30.10
CA LEU A 15 2.70 -28.40 -29.48
C LEU A 15 2.70 -28.50 -27.94
N ILE A 16 3.77 -28.99 -27.32
CA ILE A 16 3.87 -29.17 -25.85
C ILE A 16 4.55 -27.99 -25.12
N SER A 17 4.95 -26.93 -25.84
CA SER A 17 5.56 -25.73 -25.23
C SER A 17 4.55 -24.68 -24.74
N ALA A 18 3.25 -24.94 -24.84
CA ALA A 18 2.19 -24.05 -24.32
C ALA A 18 1.87 -24.31 -22.84
N CYS A 19 2.86 -24.75 -22.05
CA CYS A 19 2.72 -24.89 -20.61
C CYS A 19 2.60 -23.49 -20.00
N GLY A 20 1.37 -23.08 -19.76
CA GLY A 20 1.00 -21.87 -19.04
C GLY A 20 1.73 -21.84 -17.70
N LYS A 21 2.70 -20.94 -17.59
CA LYS A 21 3.27 -20.57 -16.30
C LYS A 21 2.20 -19.75 -15.59
N ASN A 22 1.33 -20.43 -14.86
CA ASN A 22 0.57 -19.79 -13.79
C ASN A 22 1.62 -19.24 -12.84
N LYS A 23 1.83 -17.93 -12.93
CA LYS A 23 2.68 -17.18 -12.01
C LYS A 23 1.93 -17.22 -10.67
N THR A 24 2.20 -18.25 -9.89
CA THR A 24 1.94 -18.19 -8.45
C THR A 24 2.79 -17.03 -7.97
N GLU A 25 2.15 -15.88 -7.77
CA GLU A 25 2.73 -14.75 -7.06
C GLU A 25 3.04 -15.26 -5.67
N ASN A 26 4.27 -15.74 -5.52
CA ASN A 26 4.89 -15.87 -4.24
C ASN A 26 4.84 -14.46 -3.64
N PRO A 27 4.22 -14.24 -2.47
CA PRO A 27 4.30 -12.94 -1.83
C PRO A 27 5.78 -12.60 -1.71
N ALA A 28 6.16 -11.46 -2.29
CA ALA A 28 7.53 -11.01 -2.31
C ALA A 28 8.11 -11.03 -0.88
N PRO A 29 9.40 -11.36 -0.72
CA PRO A 29 10.04 -11.25 0.57
C PRO A 29 9.85 -9.82 1.08
N VAL A 30 9.43 -9.70 2.35
CA VAL A 30 9.28 -8.43 3.05
C VAL A 30 10.63 -7.72 3.02
N ASP A 31 10.76 -6.71 2.17
CA ASP A 31 11.91 -5.83 2.16
C ASP A 31 11.90 -5.03 3.48
N THR A 32 12.59 -5.56 4.49
CA THR A 32 12.83 -4.87 5.75
C THR A 32 13.81 -3.71 5.50
N VAL A 33 13.29 -2.57 5.06
CA VAL A 33 14.03 -1.31 5.08
C VAL A 33 14.02 -0.81 6.52
N VAL A 34 15.10 -1.11 7.25
CA VAL A 34 15.26 -0.73 8.65
C VAL A 34 15.68 0.73 8.74
N GLU A 35 14.73 1.63 8.94
CA GLU A 35 15.03 2.99 9.37
C GLU A 35 15.19 3.01 10.90
N ASN A 36 16.36 3.46 11.36
CA ASN A 36 16.76 3.43 12.76
C ASN A 36 16.41 4.76 13.42
N SER A 37 15.29 4.81 14.16
CA SER A 37 14.95 5.94 15.01
C SER A 37 15.28 5.67 16.48
N ILE A 38 15.44 6.71 17.29
CA ILE A 38 15.73 6.60 18.72
C ILE A 38 14.54 7.15 19.51
N GLY A 39 13.96 6.36 20.42
CA GLY A 39 12.94 6.82 21.35
C GLY A 39 11.50 6.46 20.96
N VAL A 40 10.72 7.44 20.51
CA VAL A 40 9.28 7.35 20.21
C VAL A 40 9.06 7.52 18.71
N TRP A 41 7.94 7.00 18.19
CA TRP A 41 7.52 7.24 16.81
C TRP A 41 7.49 8.74 16.49
N SER A 42 8.39 9.19 15.62
CA SER A 42 8.60 10.59 15.30
C SER A 42 7.86 11.01 14.02
N VAL A 43 7.78 12.33 13.76
CA VAL A 43 7.24 12.86 12.50
C VAL A 43 8.08 12.40 11.29
N GLN A 44 9.39 12.23 11.47
CA GLN A 44 10.27 11.73 10.42
C GLN A 44 9.92 10.28 10.06
N ASP A 45 9.71 9.44 11.07
CA ASP A 45 9.29 8.05 10.88
C ASP A 45 7.97 7.95 10.12
N ILE A 46 6.98 8.77 10.48
CA ILE A 46 5.68 8.81 9.77
C ILE A 46 5.88 9.09 8.29
N ARG A 47 6.69 10.10 7.96
CA ARG A 47 6.97 10.48 6.57
C ARG A 47 7.65 9.34 5.83
N SER A 48 8.66 8.72 6.44
CA SER A 48 9.40 7.64 5.81
C SER A 48 8.53 6.40 5.58
N VAL A 49 7.72 6.01 6.58
CA VAL A 49 6.76 4.89 6.44
C VAL A 49 5.79 5.18 5.30
N ALA A 50 5.17 6.37 5.24
CA ALA A 50 4.27 6.76 4.17
C ALA A 50 4.95 6.70 2.79
N GLN A 51 6.16 7.25 2.67
CA GLN A 51 6.92 7.29 1.41
C GLN A 51 7.30 5.91 0.89
N ASN A 52 7.67 4.98 1.76
CA ASN A 52 7.98 3.62 1.34
C ASN A 52 6.69 2.89 0.93
N LEU A 53 5.65 2.89 1.77
CA LEU A 53 4.38 2.22 1.48
C LEU A 53 3.73 2.70 0.17
N VAL A 54 3.68 4.02 -0.07
CA VAL A 54 3.09 4.58 -1.28
C VAL A 54 3.93 4.26 -2.51
N ARG A 55 5.26 4.36 -2.41
CA ARG A 55 6.16 4.03 -3.52
C ARG A 55 6.02 2.57 -3.93
N ASP A 56 6.04 1.67 -2.96
CA ASP A 56 5.93 0.23 -3.20
C ASP A 56 4.56 -0.10 -3.79
N MET A 57 3.48 0.47 -3.23
CA MET A 57 2.14 0.29 -3.79
C MET A 57 2.03 0.79 -5.23
N LEU A 58 2.60 1.94 -5.57
CA LEU A 58 2.50 2.50 -6.92
C LEU A 58 3.42 1.81 -7.94
N ALA A 59 4.46 1.10 -7.47
CA ALA A 59 5.36 0.34 -8.33
C ALA A 59 4.75 -0.99 -8.83
N GLU A 60 3.60 -1.38 -8.28
CA GLU A 60 2.97 -2.67 -8.53
C GLU A 60 2.05 -2.68 -9.74
N ASN A 61 1.84 -3.88 -10.31
CA ASN A 61 1.16 -4.04 -11.60
C ASN A 61 -0.33 -3.66 -11.59
N TRP A 62 -0.97 -3.51 -10.43
CA TRP A 62 -2.38 -3.11 -10.36
C TRP A 62 -2.61 -1.74 -11.01
N LEU A 63 -1.66 -0.81 -10.86
CA LEU A 63 -1.80 0.55 -11.37
C LEU A 63 -1.75 0.57 -12.91
N SER A 64 -0.77 -0.13 -13.50
CA SER A 64 -0.66 -0.26 -14.97
C SER A 64 -1.90 -0.94 -15.55
N ARG A 65 -2.33 -2.06 -14.95
CA ARG A 65 -3.55 -2.78 -15.38
C ARG A 65 -4.77 -1.89 -15.37
N TYR A 66 -4.98 -1.16 -14.28
CA TYR A 66 -6.11 -0.23 -14.18
C TYR A 66 -6.08 0.85 -15.26
N GLN A 67 -4.91 1.46 -15.49
CA GLN A 67 -4.74 2.52 -16.49
C GLN A 67 -4.93 2.00 -17.91
N GLU A 68 -4.48 0.78 -18.21
CA GLU A 68 -4.69 0.11 -19.50
C GLU A 68 -6.16 -0.20 -19.75
N GLU A 69 -6.89 -0.67 -18.74
CA GLU A 69 -8.30 -1.06 -18.84
C GLU A 69 -9.26 0.14 -18.87
N ASN A 70 -8.97 1.19 -18.12
CA ASN A 70 -9.91 2.31 -17.91
C ASN A 70 -9.48 3.61 -18.61
N LEU A 71 -8.27 3.67 -19.16
CA LEU A 71 -7.70 4.84 -19.84
C LEU A 71 -7.73 6.13 -18.98
N ARG A 72 -7.73 5.99 -17.66
CA ARG A 72 -7.73 7.09 -16.69
C ARG A 72 -6.96 6.73 -15.43
N LYS A 73 -6.57 7.75 -14.66
CA LYS A 73 -5.98 7.55 -13.33
C LYS A 73 -7.04 7.01 -12.36
N PRO A 74 -6.71 6.02 -11.50
CA PRO A 74 -7.63 5.54 -10.48
C PRO A 74 -7.86 6.62 -9.42
N VAL A 75 -9.08 6.66 -8.87
CA VAL A 75 -9.45 7.48 -7.72
C VAL A 75 -9.31 6.62 -6.46
N LEU A 76 -8.46 7.06 -5.53
CA LEU A 76 -8.20 6.39 -4.26
C LEU A 76 -8.81 7.17 -3.11
N MET A 77 -9.27 6.44 -2.10
CA MET A 77 -9.61 6.97 -0.78
C MET A 77 -8.86 6.22 0.31
N ILE A 78 -8.58 6.87 1.43
CA ILE A 78 -8.16 6.19 2.66
C ILE A 78 -9.43 5.85 3.44
N ALA A 79 -9.68 4.57 3.67
CA ALA A 79 -10.79 4.10 4.49
C ALA A 79 -10.49 4.16 5.99
N GLY A 80 -9.21 4.21 6.34
CA GLY A 80 -8.73 4.29 7.71
C GLY A 80 -7.57 3.34 7.98
N ILE A 81 -6.74 3.72 8.93
CA ILE A 81 -5.65 2.89 9.44
C ILE A 81 -5.93 2.58 10.93
N GLN A 82 -5.83 1.32 11.32
CA GLN A 82 -6.07 0.89 12.70
C GLN A 82 -4.76 0.81 13.47
N ASN A 83 -4.71 1.41 14.67
CA ASN A 83 -3.61 1.22 15.59
C ASN A 83 -3.90 0.02 16.51
N LEU A 84 -3.14 -1.05 16.33
CA LEU A 84 -3.18 -2.28 17.14
C LEU A 84 -2.00 -2.36 18.12
N THR A 85 -1.24 -1.27 18.28
CA THR A 85 -0.16 -1.18 19.25
C THR A 85 -0.70 -0.82 20.64
N ASP A 86 0.15 -0.97 21.64
CA ASP A 86 -0.07 -0.51 23.01
C ASP A 86 0.26 0.97 23.23
N GLU A 87 0.67 1.69 22.18
CA GLU A 87 1.05 3.08 22.22
C GLU A 87 0.09 3.96 21.42
N HIS A 88 -0.05 5.22 21.83
CA HIS A 88 -0.84 6.19 21.07
C HIS A 88 -0.03 6.72 19.88
N ILE A 89 -0.20 6.08 18.72
CA ILE A 89 0.39 6.52 17.45
C ILE A 89 -0.59 7.49 16.78
N ALA A 90 -0.09 8.63 16.31
CA ALA A 90 -0.88 9.62 15.59
C ALA A 90 -1.21 9.17 14.17
N VAL A 91 -2.16 8.24 14.05
CA VAL A 91 -2.51 7.60 12.78
C VAL A 91 -3.00 8.60 11.72
N GLU A 92 -3.74 9.63 12.15
CA GLU A 92 -4.19 10.73 11.27
C GLU A 92 -3.02 11.42 10.55
N ASN A 93 -1.86 11.54 11.21
CA ASN A 93 -0.67 12.11 10.59
C ASN A 93 -0.11 11.17 9.51
N LEU A 94 -0.17 9.86 9.72
CA LEU A 94 0.22 8.88 8.70
C LEU A 94 -0.72 8.92 7.51
N GLU A 95 -2.03 8.99 7.73
CA GLU A 95 -3.02 9.11 6.66
C GLU A 95 -2.81 10.40 5.85
N ARG A 96 -2.52 11.51 6.52
CA ARG A 96 -2.21 12.79 5.87
C ARG A 96 -0.91 12.73 5.05
N GLU A 97 0.13 12.04 5.53
CA GLU A 97 1.36 11.88 4.77
C GLU A 97 1.19 10.91 3.59
N ILE A 98 0.40 9.84 3.73
CA ILE A 98 0.03 8.98 2.61
C ILE A 98 -0.73 9.78 1.54
N SER A 99 -1.72 10.59 1.93
CA SER A 99 -2.46 11.40 0.95
C SER A 99 -1.56 12.40 0.24
N ARG A 100 -0.62 13.03 0.96
CA ARG A 100 0.39 13.93 0.40
C ARG A 100 1.28 13.22 -0.63
N GLU A 101 1.79 12.03 -0.32
CA GLU A 101 2.67 11.28 -1.22
C GLU A 101 1.91 10.74 -2.45
N LEU A 102 0.64 10.33 -2.29
CA LEU A 102 -0.22 9.96 -3.43
C LEU A 102 -0.44 11.14 -4.37
N LEU A 103 -0.80 12.31 -3.84
CA LEU A 103 -0.97 13.53 -4.62
C LEU A 103 0.33 13.95 -5.31
N ARG A 104 1.46 13.88 -4.59
CA ARG A 104 2.79 14.20 -5.11
C ARG A 104 3.21 13.28 -6.25
N SER A 105 2.84 12.00 -6.21
CA SER A 105 3.15 11.05 -7.28
C SER A 105 2.55 11.47 -8.63
N GLY A 106 1.39 12.14 -8.60
CA GLY A 106 0.63 12.49 -9.80
C GLY A 106 0.09 11.30 -10.60
N GLN A 107 0.29 10.05 -10.14
CA GLN A 107 -0.11 8.84 -10.87
C GLN A 107 -1.58 8.46 -10.63
N VAL A 108 -2.18 9.05 -9.59
CA VAL A 108 -3.51 8.71 -9.07
C VAL A 108 -4.28 9.98 -8.73
N ARG A 109 -5.60 9.87 -8.59
CA ARG A 109 -6.46 10.91 -8.01
C ARG A 109 -6.79 10.50 -6.57
N PHE A 110 -6.84 11.45 -5.66
CA PHE A 110 -7.19 11.19 -4.27
C PHE A 110 -8.50 11.90 -3.91
N THR A 111 -9.39 11.21 -3.20
CA THR A 111 -10.60 11.77 -2.63
C THR A 111 -10.63 11.50 -1.13
N ALA A 112 -11.05 12.50 -0.35
CA ALA A 112 -11.24 12.34 1.08
C ALA A 112 -12.62 11.71 1.37
N LEU A 113 -12.72 10.95 2.45
CA LEU A 113 -14.02 10.60 3.03
C LEU A 113 -14.77 11.90 3.37
N ARG A 114 -16.07 11.95 3.07
CA ARG A 114 -16.94 13.13 3.21
C ARG A 114 -17.01 13.73 4.63
N GLU A 115 -16.45 13.09 5.65
CA GLU A 115 -16.60 13.49 7.06
C GLU A 115 -15.75 14.72 7.45
N ASP A 116 -14.70 15.07 6.68
CA ASP A 116 -13.73 16.11 7.05
C ASP A 116 -13.91 17.47 6.34
N ARG A 117 -15.08 17.77 5.76
CA ARG A 117 -15.40 19.19 5.53
C ARG A 117 -15.89 19.78 6.84
N PRO A 118 -15.13 20.66 7.53
CA PRO A 118 -15.75 21.53 8.51
C PRO A 118 -16.87 22.28 7.78
N ILE A 119 -18.05 22.30 8.38
CA ILE A 119 -19.27 22.96 7.88
C ILE A 119 -19.07 24.48 8.00
N GLN A 120 -18.03 25.02 7.37
CA GLN A 120 -17.76 26.44 7.35
C GLN A 120 -18.30 26.96 6.02
N GLU A 121 -19.54 27.44 6.09
CA GLU A 121 -20.27 28.23 5.09
C GLU A 121 -20.19 27.69 3.66
N VAL A 122 -21.00 26.66 3.39
CA VAL A 122 -21.50 26.45 2.02
C VAL A 122 -22.55 27.52 1.77
N THR A 123 -22.19 28.58 1.05
CA THR A 123 -23.16 29.56 0.53
C THR A 123 -24.04 28.89 -0.52
N GLU A 124 -25.31 29.30 -0.63
CA GLU A 124 -26.32 28.71 -1.55
C GLU A 124 -25.89 28.70 -3.03
N GLU A 125 -24.87 29.48 -3.40
CA GLU A 125 -24.28 29.53 -4.74
C GLU A 125 -23.31 28.35 -5.03
N ASP A 126 -22.80 27.66 -4.01
CA ASP A 126 -21.97 26.45 -4.15
C ASP A 126 -22.80 25.14 -4.23
N ALA A 127 -24.12 25.22 -4.01
CA ALA A 127 -25.01 24.06 -4.00
C ALA A 127 -25.28 23.47 -5.40
N GLU A 128 -25.00 24.22 -6.47
CA GLU A 128 -25.16 23.74 -7.86
C GLU A 128 -23.91 23.03 -8.41
N ALA A 129 -22.80 23.07 -7.69
CA ALA A 129 -21.68 22.17 -7.88
C ALA A 129 -21.77 21.00 -6.89
N ASP A 130 -22.93 20.34 -6.83
CA ASP A 130 -23.09 19.02 -6.22
C ASP A 130 -22.35 18.00 -7.10
N ILE A 131 -21.03 18.13 -7.13
CA ILE A 131 -20.11 17.16 -7.70
C ILE A 131 -20.29 15.94 -6.81
N GLU A 132 -21.06 14.96 -7.29
CA GLU A 132 -21.11 13.63 -6.70
C GLU A 132 -19.69 13.26 -6.26
N PRO A 133 -19.49 12.79 -5.01
CA PRO A 133 -18.16 12.42 -4.56
C PRO A 133 -17.64 11.42 -5.58
N ALA A 134 -16.54 11.76 -6.26
CA ALA A 134 -15.97 10.87 -7.25
C ALA A 134 -15.85 9.49 -6.60
N ALA A 135 -16.68 8.54 -7.05
CA ALA A 135 -16.74 7.22 -6.45
C ALA A 135 -15.33 6.67 -6.50
N ALA A 136 -14.72 6.47 -5.33
CA ALA A 136 -13.37 5.94 -5.28
C ALA A 136 -13.37 4.57 -5.96
N ASP A 137 -12.40 4.33 -6.82
CA ASP A 137 -12.21 3.03 -7.45
C ASP A 137 -11.64 2.04 -6.44
N TYR A 138 -10.75 2.53 -5.58
CA TYR A 138 -10.09 1.74 -4.55
C TYR A 138 -10.07 2.45 -3.20
N ALA A 139 -10.17 1.66 -2.14
CA ALA A 139 -9.93 2.07 -0.76
C ALA A 139 -8.63 1.49 -0.22
N ILE A 140 -7.84 2.34 0.41
CA ILE A 140 -6.66 1.96 1.18
C ILE A 140 -7.09 1.74 2.63
N LYS A 141 -6.86 0.53 3.14
CA LYS A 141 -6.99 0.18 4.56
C LYS A 141 -5.62 -0.10 5.12
N GLY A 142 -5.40 0.22 6.40
CA GLY A 142 -4.13 -0.13 7.03
C GLY A 142 -4.28 -0.63 8.45
N ILE A 143 -3.22 -1.28 8.92
CA ILE A 143 -3.02 -1.64 10.33
C ILE A 143 -1.59 -1.29 10.74
N ILE A 144 -1.41 -0.87 11.99
CA ILE A 144 -0.11 -0.69 12.61
C ILE A 144 -0.07 -1.58 13.84
N GLN A 145 0.95 -2.42 13.95
CA GLN A 145 1.11 -3.35 15.06
C GLN A 145 2.57 -3.43 15.52
N ARG A 146 2.78 -3.78 16.78
CA ARG A 146 4.11 -4.01 17.34
C ARG A 146 4.49 -5.48 17.17
N VAL A 147 5.57 -5.75 16.42
CA VAL A 147 6.01 -7.11 16.09
C VAL A 147 7.27 -7.49 16.86
N GLY A 148 7.10 -7.73 18.17
CA GLY A 148 8.14 -8.30 19.03
C GLY A 148 8.94 -7.30 19.86
N ASN A 149 9.82 -7.85 20.69
CA ASN A 149 10.81 -7.15 21.52
C ASN A 149 12.15 -7.84 21.31
N THR A 150 13.21 -7.09 20.99
CA THR A 150 14.53 -7.70 20.73
C THR A 150 15.26 -8.04 22.04
N SER A 151 15.94 -9.19 22.01
CA SER A 151 16.64 -9.86 23.11
C SER A 151 17.92 -9.15 23.62
N ASP A 152 18.17 -9.33 24.91
CA ASP A 152 19.36 -9.25 25.78
C ASP A 152 20.41 -8.13 25.64
N ASN A 153 20.60 -7.47 24.50
CA ASN A 153 21.63 -6.43 24.39
C ASN A 153 21.22 -5.16 23.62
N VAL A 154 20.05 -5.18 22.94
CA VAL A 154 19.47 -4.00 22.29
C VAL A 154 17.97 -3.98 22.58
N ARG A 155 17.52 -3.08 23.46
CA ARG A 155 16.09 -2.80 23.63
C ARG A 155 15.61 -2.02 22.39
N SER A 156 15.17 -2.69 21.35
CA SER A 156 14.48 -2.06 20.21
C SER A 156 13.02 -2.48 20.13
N LYS A 157 12.18 -1.57 19.66
CA LYS A 157 10.77 -1.79 19.34
C LYS A 157 10.62 -1.87 17.83
N LEU A 158 9.89 -2.88 17.36
CA LEU A 158 9.59 -3.08 15.94
C LEU A 158 8.12 -2.77 15.70
N TYR A 159 7.86 -1.85 14.79
CA TYR A 159 6.52 -1.49 14.35
C TYR A 159 6.34 -1.89 12.91
N GLN A 160 5.32 -2.71 12.65
CA GLN A 160 4.94 -3.09 11.30
C GLN A 160 3.69 -2.32 10.93
N THR A 161 3.77 -1.61 9.81
CA THR A 161 2.61 -0.98 9.16
C THR A 161 2.29 -1.79 7.92
N GLU A 162 1.05 -2.25 7.81
CA GLU A 162 0.55 -2.93 6.62
C GLU A 162 -0.56 -2.09 5.99
N ILE A 163 -0.55 -1.98 4.67
CA ILE A 163 -1.65 -1.39 3.89
C ILE A 163 -2.20 -2.43 2.93
N THR A 164 -3.51 -2.40 2.72
CA THR A 164 -4.21 -3.21 1.74
C THR A 164 -5.03 -2.29 0.85
N LEU A 165 -4.86 -2.45 -0.46
CA LEU A 165 -5.65 -1.79 -1.48
C LEU A 165 -6.83 -2.68 -1.85
N VAL A 166 -8.04 -2.16 -1.71
CA VAL A 166 -9.30 -2.90 -1.91
C VAL A 166 -10.11 -2.23 -3.01
N GLU A 167 -10.55 -3.00 -3.99
CA GLU A 167 -11.46 -2.51 -5.04
C GLU A 167 -12.86 -2.26 -4.46
N MET A 168 -13.41 -1.08 -4.71
CA MET A 168 -14.68 -0.66 -4.09
C MET A 168 -15.89 -1.42 -4.62
N MET A 169 -15.89 -1.78 -5.91
CA MET A 169 -17.01 -2.48 -6.52
C MET A 169 -17.09 -3.95 -6.10
N SER A 170 -15.96 -4.65 -6.03
CA SER A 170 -15.93 -6.10 -5.74
C SER A 170 -15.59 -6.42 -4.28
N GLY A 171 -14.99 -5.49 -3.54
CA GLY A 171 -14.44 -5.74 -2.20
C GLY A 171 -13.15 -6.56 -2.22
N THR A 172 -12.55 -6.81 -3.39
CA THR A 172 -11.35 -7.66 -3.52
C THR A 172 -10.10 -6.89 -3.14
N ALA A 173 -9.22 -7.51 -2.35
CA ALA A 173 -7.88 -6.99 -2.12
C ALA A 173 -7.00 -7.19 -3.36
N VAL A 174 -6.55 -6.10 -3.98
CA VAL A 174 -5.76 -6.13 -5.22
C VAL A 174 -4.26 -5.96 -4.99
N HIS A 175 -3.87 -5.39 -3.85
CA HIS A 175 -2.48 -5.25 -3.43
C HIS A 175 -2.38 -5.20 -1.91
N ARG A 176 -1.28 -5.71 -1.36
CA ARG A 176 -0.91 -5.57 0.05
C ARG A 176 0.57 -5.23 0.15
N GLY A 177 0.87 -4.17 0.88
CA GLY A 177 2.23 -3.74 1.18
C GLY A 177 2.46 -3.69 2.68
N SER A 178 3.72 -3.84 3.10
CA SER A 178 4.08 -3.75 4.51
C SER A 178 5.44 -3.10 4.67
N TYR A 179 5.60 -2.32 5.74
CA TYR A 179 6.85 -1.68 6.09
C TYR A 179 7.14 -1.87 7.58
N THR A 180 8.37 -2.24 7.93
CA THR A 180 8.80 -2.44 9.32
C THR A 180 9.77 -1.34 9.74
N LEU A 181 9.38 -0.55 10.74
CA LEU A 181 10.19 0.47 11.36
C LEU A 181 10.83 -0.08 12.64
N GLN A 182 12.14 0.18 12.83
CA GLN A 182 12.85 -0.20 14.05
C GLN A 182 13.25 1.03 14.85
N ILE A 183 12.78 1.09 16.10
CA ILE A 183 13.12 2.18 17.03
C ILE A 183 14.00 1.64 18.16
N GLN A 184 15.19 2.21 18.32
CA GLN A 184 16.13 1.93 19.41
C GLN A 184 15.72 2.67 20.69
N VAL A 185 15.77 1.98 21.83
CA VAL A 185 15.52 2.58 23.15
C VAL A 185 16.86 2.70 23.88
N ASN A 186 17.30 3.94 24.14
CA ASN A 186 18.56 4.18 24.85
C ASN A 186 18.52 3.61 26.28
N ARG A 187 19.67 3.05 26.72
CA ARG A 187 19.91 2.62 28.10
C ARG A 187 19.80 3.85 29.02
N ILE A 188 18.86 3.84 29.98
CA ILE A 188 18.97 4.72 31.14
C ILE A 188 20.29 4.32 31.81
N GLN A 189 21.27 5.23 31.86
CA GLN A 189 22.43 5.01 32.70
C GLN A 189 21.92 4.96 34.14
N GLU A 190 21.82 3.75 34.70
CA GLU A 190 21.69 3.58 36.14
C GLU A 190 22.94 4.20 36.75
N ASN A 191 22.73 5.31 37.45
CA ASN A 191 23.72 5.97 38.30
C ASN A 191 23.59 5.43 39.72
#